data_AF-A0A7U9SG64-F1
#
_entry.id   AF-A0A7U9SG64-F1
#
_cell.length_a   1.000
_cell.length_b   1.000
_cell.length_c   1.000
_cell.angle_alpha   90.00
_cell.angle_beta   90.00
_cell.angle_gamma   90.00
#
_symmetry.space_group_name_H-M   'P 1'
#
loop_
_entity.id
_entity.type
_entity.pdbx_description
1 polymer ?
#
loop_
_entity_poly.entity_id
_entity_poly.type
_entity_poly.pdbx_seq_one_letter_code
_entity_poly.pdbx_strand_id
1 'polypeptide(L)'
;MEGKLITAITVFPRRTDYSLPSFPELLQNPELPKGCEITALTMILNYYGYEVDKKEMSDKYLPKAPENLRYGADGRLLGTDLNHYFIGDPAGDGHVCGTGAIVNAANTYLGEQDSARRAIDQNGASPEKLYQLVCQGIPVIVWVTIDMAERRPTTGWNTEEGAYVEWSTNDHAAVLVGYTEKTVKISDPLKGLVEYDKERFEASYISRSNQCVILQ
;
A
#
# COMPACT_ATOMS: atom_id res chain seq x y z
N MET A 1 -34.27 -5.88 -44.03
CA MET A 1 -33.46 -6.73 -43.12
C MET A 1 -32.42 -5.82 -42.48
N GLU A 2 -32.69 -5.31 -41.28
CA GLU A 2 -31.71 -4.55 -40.50
C GLU A 2 -31.63 -5.20 -39.13
N GLY A 3 -30.52 -5.90 -38.90
CA GLY A 3 -30.21 -6.53 -37.62
C GLY A 3 -29.68 -5.49 -36.65
N LYS A 4 -30.40 -5.26 -35.55
CA LYS A 4 -29.88 -4.54 -34.40
C LYS A 4 -28.85 -5.43 -33.70
N LEU A 5 -27.60 -4.99 -33.70
CA LEU A 5 -26.56 -5.53 -32.82
C LEU A 5 -26.94 -5.19 -31.37
N ILE A 6 -27.33 -6.19 -30.60
CA ILE A 6 -27.51 -6.06 -29.15
C ILE A 6 -26.15 -6.35 -28.54
N THR A 7 -25.41 -5.30 -28.17
CA THR A 7 -24.22 -5.44 -27.32
C THR A 7 -24.70 -5.85 -25.94
N ALA A 8 -24.61 -7.15 -25.63
CA ALA A 8 -24.82 -7.64 -24.28
C ALA A 8 -23.69 -7.10 -23.38
N ILE A 9 -23.98 -6.00 -22.66
CA ILE A 9 -23.16 -5.61 -21.52
C ILE A 9 -23.40 -6.70 -20.47
N THR A 10 -22.44 -7.60 -20.31
CA THR A 10 -22.44 -8.56 -19.21
C THR A 10 -22.25 -7.77 -17.92
N VAL A 11 -23.36 -7.34 -17.33
CA VAL A 11 -23.38 -6.81 -15.97
C VAL A 11 -23.18 -8.01 -15.06
N PHE A 12 -21.93 -8.30 -14.70
CA PHE A 12 -21.67 -9.21 -13.60
C PHE A 12 -22.34 -8.63 -12.36
N PRO A 13 -23.20 -9.39 -11.65
CA PRO A 13 -23.78 -8.90 -10.41
C PRO A 13 -22.63 -8.48 -9.48
N ARG A 14 -22.69 -7.24 -9.00
CA ARG A 14 -21.69 -6.70 -8.08
C ARG A 14 -21.73 -7.59 -6.84
N ARG A 15 -20.70 -8.41 -6.62
CA ARG A 15 -20.59 -9.16 -5.37
C ARG A 15 -20.57 -8.17 -4.21
N THR A 16 -21.53 -8.31 -3.32
CA THR A 16 -21.68 -7.47 -2.12
C THR A 16 -20.71 -7.87 -1.03
N ASP A 17 -20.14 -9.08 -1.12
CA ASP A 17 -19.07 -9.58 -0.30
C ASP A 17 -18.08 -10.47 -1.08
N TYR A 18 -16.83 -10.45 -0.64
CA TYR A 18 -15.81 -11.38 -1.08
C TYR A 18 -14.64 -11.36 -0.09
N SER A 19 -14.02 -12.52 0.15
CA SER A 19 -12.71 -12.62 0.82
C SER A 19 -11.84 -13.57 0.03
N LEU A 20 -10.56 -13.27 -0.06
CA LEU A 20 -9.58 -14.25 -0.52
C LEU A 20 -9.69 -15.50 0.38
N PRO A 21 -9.72 -16.73 -0.19
CA PRO A 21 -9.90 -17.96 0.58
C PRO A 21 -8.81 -18.20 1.63
N SER A 22 -7.59 -17.77 1.33
CA SER A 22 -6.44 -17.81 2.24
C SER A 22 -5.50 -16.66 1.89
N PHE A 23 -4.94 -16.02 2.91
CA PHE A 23 -3.95 -14.96 2.75
C PHE A 23 -2.95 -15.06 3.91
N PRO A 24 -1.64 -14.94 3.66
CA PRO A 24 -0.63 -15.09 4.71
C PRO A 24 -0.72 -13.95 5.73
N GLU A 25 -0.72 -14.32 7.00
CA GLU A 25 -0.51 -13.38 8.10
C GLU A 25 0.99 -13.25 8.35
N LEU A 26 1.46 -12.01 8.39
CA LEU A 26 2.87 -11.70 8.64
C LEU A 26 2.97 -10.42 9.47
N LEU A 27 3.32 -10.56 10.74
CA LEU A 27 3.51 -9.39 11.59
C LEU A 27 4.83 -8.70 11.26
N GLN A 28 4.87 -7.37 11.33
CA GLN A 28 6.10 -6.59 11.13
C GLN A 28 7.04 -6.70 12.34
N ASN A 29 6.47 -6.82 13.54
CA ASN A 29 7.22 -6.90 14.80
C ASN A 29 7.70 -8.33 15.11
N PRO A 30 8.81 -8.48 15.88
CA PRO A 30 9.63 -7.40 16.46
C PRO A 30 10.67 -6.78 15.51
N GLU A 31 10.89 -7.35 14.33
CA GLU A 31 12.05 -7.03 13.49
C GLU A 31 11.94 -5.66 12.80
N LEU A 32 10.74 -5.29 12.35
CA LEU A 32 10.50 -4.06 11.58
C LEU A 32 9.39 -3.21 12.22
N PRO A 33 9.61 -2.59 13.40
CA PRO A 33 8.61 -1.77 14.08
C PRO A 33 8.10 -0.57 13.27
N LYS A 34 8.79 -0.20 12.18
CA LYS A 34 8.39 0.86 11.23
C LYS A 34 8.19 0.34 9.80
N GLY A 35 8.15 -0.98 9.59
CA GLY A 35 8.11 -1.58 8.25
C GLY A 35 6.74 -2.01 7.77
N CYS A 36 5.68 -1.23 8.02
CA CYS A 36 4.32 -1.63 7.62
C CYS A 36 4.19 -1.83 6.11
N GLU A 37 4.75 -0.93 5.30
CA GLU A 37 4.68 -0.96 3.83
C GLU A 37 5.43 -2.15 3.25
N ILE A 38 6.68 -2.38 3.70
CA ILE A 38 7.50 -3.48 3.19
C ILE A 38 7.00 -4.84 3.67
N THR A 39 6.42 -4.90 4.87
CA THR A 39 5.77 -6.12 5.37
C THR A 39 4.50 -6.42 4.57
N ALA A 40 3.68 -5.41 4.25
CA ALA A 40 2.51 -5.57 3.40
C ALA A 40 2.88 -6.05 1.98
N LEU A 41 3.97 -5.54 1.40
CA LEU A 41 4.51 -6.08 0.15
C LEU A 41 4.90 -7.55 0.27
N THR A 42 5.62 -7.89 1.34
CA THR A 42 6.06 -9.27 1.62
C THR A 42 4.86 -10.22 1.74
N MET A 43 3.76 -9.80 2.37
CA MET A 43 2.53 -10.59 2.43
C MET A 43 1.98 -10.90 1.04
N ILE A 44 1.90 -9.91 0.13
CA ILE A 44 1.38 -10.14 -1.23
C ILE A 44 2.33 -11.03 -2.04
N LEU A 45 3.64 -10.84 -1.91
CA LEU A 45 4.61 -11.73 -2.55
C LEU A 45 4.40 -13.18 -2.07
N ASN A 46 4.23 -13.38 -0.77
CA ASN A 46 4.02 -14.72 -0.22
C ASN A 46 2.64 -15.30 -0.59
N TYR A 47 1.62 -14.47 -0.76
CA TYR A 47 0.33 -14.88 -1.32
C TYR A 47 0.48 -15.46 -2.74
N TYR A 48 1.41 -14.93 -3.53
CA TYR A 48 1.73 -15.44 -4.86
C TYR A 48 2.79 -16.56 -4.88
N GLY A 49 3.23 -17.05 -3.72
CA GLY A 49 4.10 -18.21 -3.59
C GLY A 49 5.60 -17.93 -3.69
N TYR A 50 6.05 -16.67 -3.49
CA TYR A 50 7.48 -16.33 -3.52
C TYR A 50 8.25 -16.68 -2.24
N GLU A 51 7.56 -16.98 -1.13
CA GLU A 51 8.15 -17.42 0.15
C GLU A 51 9.36 -16.57 0.65
N VAL A 52 9.26 -15.25 0.52
CA VAL A 52 10.33 -14.30 0.90
C VAL A 52 10.18 -13.76 2.33
N ASP A 53 11.32 -13.48 2.97
CA ASP A 53 11.39 -12.89 4.32
C ASP A 53 11.28 -11.36 4.28
N LYS A 54 10.57 -10.77 5.25
CA LYS A 54 10.36 -9.32 5.33
C LYS A 54 11.66 -8.54 5.57
N LYS A 55 12.63 -9.10 6.31
CA LYS A 55 13.92 -8.43 6.52
C LYS A 55 14.74 -8.47 5.24
N GLU A 56 14.67 -9.55 4.48
CA GLU A 56 15.28 -9.59 3.15
C GLU A 56 14.68 -8.50 2.24
N MET A 57 13.35 -8.37 2.20
CA MET A 57 12.67 -7.30 1.47
C MET A 57 13.11 -5.90 1.94
N SER A 58 13.21 -5.67 3.25
CA SER A 58 13.70 -4.42 3.84
C SER A 58 15.15 -4.13 3.51
N ASP A 59 16.05 -5.09 3.65
CA ASP A 59 17.48 -4.85 3.67
C ASP A 59 18.11 -4.82 2.28
N LYS A 60 17.52 -5.57 1.33
CA LYS A 60 18.07 -5.68 -0.03
C LYS A 60 17.29 -4.86 -1.06
N TYR A 61 15.97 -4.73 -0.91
CA TYR A 61 15.12 -4.24 -2.00
C TYR A 61 14.44 -2.91 -1.71
N LEU A 62 14.14 -2.58 -0.45
CA LEU A 62 13.54 -1.29 -0.11
C LEU A 62 14.57 -0.16 -0.26
N PRO A 63 14.35 0.83 -1.14
CA PRO A 63 15.20 2.01 -1.20
C PRO A 63 15.03 2.81 0.09
N LYS A 64 16.12 3.05 0.82
CA LYS A 64 16.14 3.81 2.08
C LYS A 64 16.98 5.07 1.94
N ALA A 65 16.60 6.13 2.62
CA ALA A 65 17.39 7.35 2.71
C ALA A 65 17.06 8.13 4.00
N PRO A 66 18.01 8.89 4.56
CA PRO A 66 17.70 9.83 5.64
C PRO A 66 16.82 10.97 5.13
N GLU A 67 16.19 11.72 6.05
CA GLU A 67 15.27 12.82 5.72
C GLU A 67 15.95 13.99 5.00
N ASN A 68 17.23 14.26 5.31
CA ASN A 68 18.07 15.30 4.68
C ASN A 68 17.46 16.72 4.72
N LEU A 69 16.80 17.08 5.83
CA LEU A 69 16.16 18.38 5.99
C LEU A 69 17.14 19.55 5.92
N ARG A 70 16.81 20.54 5.09
CA ARG A 70 17.54 21.82 4.99
C ARG A 70 16.66 22.91 4.37
N TYR A 71 17.02 24.17 4.59
CA TYR A 71 16.34 25.28 3.94
C TYR A 71 16.95 25.56 2.56
N GLY A 72 16.10 25.65 1.55
CA GLY A 72 16.47 26.09 0.20
C GLY A 72 16.71 27.59 0.12
N ALA A 73 17.27 28.05 -1.01
CA ALA A 73 17.52 29.48 -1.26
C ALA A 73 16.24 30.33 -1.29
N ASP A 74 15.09 29.70 -1.56
CA ASP A 74 13.76 30.30 -1.55
C ASP A 74 13.08 30.27 -0.16
N GLY A 75 13.77 29.76 0.86
CA GLY A 75 13.27 29.64 2.23
C GLY A 75 12.35 28.45 2.48
N ARG A 76 12.10 27.58 1.49
CA ARG A 76 11.32 26.34 1.71
C ARG A 76 12.16 25.31 2.44
N LEU A 77 11.53 24.55 3.34
CA LEU A 77 12.14 23.34 3.90
C LEU A 77 12.16 22.27 2.80
N LEU A 78 13.35 21.78 2.50
CA LEU A 78 13.65 20.75 1.52
C LEU A 78 14.08 19.46 2.22
N GLY A 79 13.81 18.31 1.61
CA GLY A 79 14.22 17.00 2.11
C GLY A 79 14.01 15.89 1.08
N THR A 80 14.37 14.67 1.46
CA THR A 80 14.29 13.48 0.61
C THR A 80 12.85 13.17 0.19
N ASP A 81 12.65 12.77 -1.07
CA ASP A 81 11.34 12.35 -1.56
C ASP A 81 10.91 11.00 -0.97
N LEU A 82 9.97 11.05 -0.02
CA LEU A 82 9.42 9.85 0.62
C LEU A 82 8.62 8.96 -0.33
N ASN A 83 8.21 9.44 -1.52
CA ASN A 83 7.58 8.57 -2.51
C ASN A 83 8.59 7.60 -3.13
N HIS A 84 9.86 7.99 -3.25
CA HIS A 84 10.91 7.19 -3.87
C HIS A 84 11.75 6.42 -2.85
N TYR A 85 11.82 6.89 -1.60
CA TYR A 85 12.60 6.28 -0.54
C TYR A 85 11.79 6.11 0.74
N PHE A 86 12.06 5.02 1.45
CA PHE A 86 11.70 4.92 2.86
C PHE A 86 12.62 5.82 3.69
N ILE A 87 12.02 6.71 4.48
CA ILE A 87 12.77 7.65 5.30
C ILE A 87 13.23 6.97 6.58
N GLY A 88 14.54 6.85 6.79
CA GLY A 88 15.17 6.13 7.90
C GLY A 88 15.28 4.62 7.67
N ASP A 89 15.29 3.83 8.75
CA ASP A 89 15.29 2.36 8.68
C ASP A 89 14.04 1.73 9.33
N PRO A 90 13.32 0.82 8.63
CA PRO A 90 12.18 0.09 9.19
C PRO A 90 12.43 -0.64 10.52
N ALA A 91 13.67 -1.06 10.78
CA ALA A 91 14.10 -1.75 12.00
C ALA A 91 14.43 -0.79 13.16
N GLY A 92 14.51 0.52 12.91
CA GLY A 92 14.99 1.51 13.86
C GLY A 92 14.23 2.84 13.78
N ASP A 93 14.89 3.85 13.21
CA ASP A 93 14.48 5.25 13.17
C ASP A 93 13.53 5.61 12.02
N GLY A 94 12.91 4.60 11.40
CA GLY A 94 12.04 4.75 10.25
C GLY A 94 10.78 5.58 10.47
N HIS A 95 10.33 6.23 9.38
CA HIS A 95 9.12 7.04 9.35
C HIS A 95 8.03 6.43 8.46
N VAL A 96 8.21 6.52 7.15
CA VAL A 96 7.22 6.14 6.13
C VAL A 96 7.88 6.07 4.75
N CYS A 97 7.22 5.39 3.80
CA CYS A 97 7.43 5.58 2.37
C CYS A 97 6.10 5.68 1.61
N GLY A 98 6.13 6.30 0.44
CA GLY A 98 5.05 6.27 -0.53
C GLY A 98 5.13 5.06 -1.47
N THR A 99 4.23 5.03 -2.46
CA THR A 99 4.06 3.87 -3.35
C THR A 99 5.27 3.59 -4.23
N GLY A 100 6.01 4.61 -4.66
CA GLY A 100 7.16 4.46 -5.55
C GLY A 100 8.27 3.57 -4.97
N ALA A 101 8.61 3.73 -3.70
CA ALA A 101 9.60 2.92 -3.00
C ALA A 101 9.19 1.43 -2.98
N ILE A 102 7.89 1.16 -2.74
CA ILE A 102 7.34 -0.20 -2.73
C ILE A 102 7.26 -0.81 -4.13
N VAL A 103 6.88 -0.02 -5.13
CA VAL A 103 6.89 -0.46 -6.54
C VAL A 103 8.32 -0.79 -6.99
N ASN A 104 9.30 0.03 -6.61
CA ASN A 104 10.71 -0.22 -6.92
C ASN A 104 11.22 -1.50 -6.24
N ALA A 105 10.98 -1.65 -4.93
CA ALA A 105 11.36 -2.85 -4.18
C ALA A 105 10.76 -4.12 -4.78
N ALA A 106 9.46 -4.09 -5.05
CA ALA A 106 8.73 -5.21 -5.63
C ALA A 106 9.24 -5.59 -7.02
N ASN A 107 9.39 -4.62 -7.92
CA ASN A 107 9.82 -4.89 -9.30
C ASN A 107 11.29 -5.30 -9.41
N THR A 108 12.14 -4.84 -8.49
CA THR A 108 13.52 -5.31 -8.39
C THR A 108 13.54 -6.79 -7.99
N TYR A 109 12.86 -7.15 -6.89
CA TYR A 109 12.76 -8.55 -6.46
C TYR A 109 12.15 -9.45 -7.52
N LEU A 110 10.99 -9.07 -8.08
CA LEU A 110 10.29 -9.85 -9.11
C LEU A 110 11.11 -10.03 -10.38
N GLY A 111 11.96 -9.05 -10.72
CA GLY A 111 12.91 -9.16 -11.83
C GLY A 111 13.97 -10.23 -11.58
N GLU A 112 14.53 -10.29 -10.37
CA GLU A 112 15.50 -11.33 -9.99
C GLU A 112 14.89 -12.73 -9.90
N GLN A 113 13.57 -12.81 -9.66
CA GLN A 113 12.82 -14.08 -9.69
C GLN A 113 12.34 -14.48 -11.10
N ASP A 114 12.76 -13.79 -12.16
CA ASP A 114 12.29 -13.98 -13.54
C ASP A 114 10.75 -14.01 -13.66
N SER A 115 10.07 -13.27 -12.79
CA SER A 115 8.61 -13.28 -12.72
C SER A 115 8.00 -12.55 -13.92
N ALA A 116 6.80 -12.99 -14.33
CA ALA A 116 5.94 -12.22 -15.24
C ALA A 116 5.13 -11.13 -14.50
N ARG A 117 4.99 -11.24 -13.17
CA ARG A 117 4.22 -10.29 -12.36
C ARG A 117 4.96 -8.98 -12.18
N ARG A 118 4.24 -7.88 -12.06
CA ARG A 118 4.80 -6.57 -11.76
C ARG A 118 3.98 -5.85 -10.69
N ALA A 119 4.66 -5.05 -9.88
CA ALA A 119 4.01 -4.08 -9.03
C ALA A 119 3.55 -2.88 -9.86
N ILE A 120 2.30 -2.48 -9.65
CA ILE A 120 1.63 -1.40 -10.37
C ILE A 120 1.10 -0.41 -9.33
N ASP A 121 1.52 0.85 -9.46
CA ASP A 121 0.93 1.97 -8.73
C ASP A 121 -0.51 2.21 -9.25
N GLN A 122 -1.47 2.21 -8.33
CA GLN A 122 -2.89 2.45 -8.60
C GLN A 122 -3.41 3.64 -7.80
N ASN A 123 -2.53 4.57 -7.41
CA ASN A 123 -2.88 5.78 -6.69
C ASN A 123 -4.06 6.51 -7.34
N GLY A 124 -5.02 6.91 -6.51
CA GLY A 124 -6.26 7.54 -6.97
C GLY A 124 -7.39 6.55 -7.29
N ALA A 125 -7.16 5.24 -7.24
CA ALA A 125 -8.23 4.25 -7.34
C ALA A 125 -9.30 4.50 -6.26
N SER A 126 -10.58 4.38 -6.64
CA SER A 126 -11.66 4.49 -5.66
C SER A 126 -11.77 3.23 -4.81
N PRO A 127 -12.38 3.29 -3.60
CA PRO A 127 -12.66 2.09 -2.81
C PRO A 127 -13.37 0.99 -3.60
N GLU A 128 -14.35 1.35 -4.45
CA GLU A 128 -15.05 0.38 -5.31
C GLU A 128 -14.11 -0.34 -6.27
N LYS A 129 -13.08 0.34 -6.78
CA LYS A 129 -12.06 -0.28 -7.62
C LYS A 129 -11.23 -1.27 -6.81
N LEU A 130 -10.90 -0.96 -5.55
CA LEU A 130 -10.21 -1.90 -4.66
C LEU A 130 -11.03 -3.17 -4.46
N TYR A 131 -12.34 -3.04 -4.20
CA TYR A 131 -13.24 -4.19 -4.03
C TYR A 131 -13.36 -5.02 -5.31
N GLN A 132 -13.38 -4.39 -6.49
CA GLN A 132 -13.34 -5.11 -7.76
C GLN A 132 -12.05 -5.93 -7.93
N LEU A 133 -10.89 -5.35 -7.60
CA LEU A 133 -9.60 -6.06 -7.66
C LEU A 133 -9.59 -7.25 -6.71
N VAL A 134 -10.04 -7.06 -5.46
CA VAL A 134 -10.12 -8.13 -4.46
C VAL A 134 -11.06 -9.23 -4.92
N CYS A 135 -12.23 -8.90 -5.48
CA CYS A 135 -13.17 -9.88 -6.05
C CYS A 135 -12.58 -10.67 -7.23
N GLN A 136 -11.55 -10.15 -7.90
CA GLN A 136 -10.81 -10.82 -8.97
C GLN A 136 -9.65 -11.67 -8.44
N GLY A 137 -9.50 -11.80 -7.12
CA GLY A 137 -8.39 -12.53 -6.50
C GLY A 137 -7.10 -11.71 -6.37
N ILE A 138 -7.16 -10.38 -6.54
CA ILE A 138 -6.00 -9.49 -6.47
C ILE A 138 -6.01 -8.76 -5.12
N PRO A 139 -5.17 -9.14 -4.15
CA PRO A 139 -4.98 -8.36 -2.92
C PRO A 139 -4.39 -6.98 -3.22
N VAL A 140 -4.68 -5.99 -2.38
CA VAL A 140 -4.25 -4.60 -2.62
C VAL A 140 -3.52 -4.04 -1.41
N ILE A 141 -2.28 -3.58 -1.59
CA ILE A 141 -1.58 -2.78 -0.58
C ILE A 141 -2.24 -1.41 -0.55
N VAL A 142 -2.65 -0.97 0.63
CA VAL A 142 -3.36 0.28 0.85
C VAL A 142 -2.64 1.09 1.92
N TRP A 143 -2.44 2.37 1.65
CA TRP A 143 -1.99 3.33 2.66
C TRP A 143 -3.21 3.86 3.37
N VAL A 144 -3.19 3.70 4.69
CA VAL A 144 -4.29 4.00 5.61
C VAL A 144 -3.68 4.60 6.87
N THR A 145 -4.43 4.56 7.96
CA THR A 145 -3.97 4.96 9.29
C THR A 145 -4.08 3.79 10.24
N ILE A 146 -3.28 3.81 11.30
CA ILE A 146 -3.38 2.83 12.38
C ILE A 146 -4.83 2.78 12.88
N ASP A 147 -5.40 1.57 12.92
CA ASP A 147 -6.78 1.31 13.36
C ASP A 147 -7.89 1.98 12.56
N MET A 148 -7.60 2.43 11.33
CA MET A 148 -8.54 3.22 10.53
C MET A 148 -9.06 4.42 11.34
N ALA A 149 -8.17 5.01 12.15
CA ALA A 149 -8.47 6.19 12.96
C ALA A 149 -8.34 7.47 12.10
N GLU A 150 -8.86 8.58 12.59
CA GLU A 150 -8.62 9.87 11.95
C GLU A 150 -7.12 10.14 11.83
N ARG A 151 -6.69 10.62 10.66
CA ARG A 151 -5.29 10.94 10.40
C ARG A 151 -4.86 12.13 11.26
N ARG A 152 -3.79 11.95 12.03
CA ARG A 152 -3.27 13.01 12.92
C ARG A 152 -2.64 14.13 12.10
N PRO A 153 -2.40 15.31 12.71
CA PRO A 153 -1.71 16.42 12.04
C PRO A 153 -0.42 15.97 11.36
N THR A 154 -0.20 16.51 10.16
CA THR A 154 0.91 16.14 9.31
C THR A 154 2.11 17.04 9.52
N THR A 155 3.28 16.49 9.23
CA THR A 155 4.50 17.26 8.99
C THR A 155 5.03 16.89 7.62
N GLY A 156 5.79 17.79 7.01
CA GLY A 156 6.26 17.60 5.66
C GLY A 156 7.29 18.61 5.22
N TRP A 157 7.83 18.36 4.05
CA TRP A 157 8.84 19.17 3.40
C TRP A 157 8.64 19.11 1.89
N ASN A 158 9.41 19.91 1.17
CA ASN A 158 9.40 19.91 -0.28
C ASN A 158 10.56 19.06 -0.80
N THR A 159 10.34 18.35 -1.89
CA THR A 159 11.39 17.65 -2.63
C THR A 159 12.24 18.67 -3.41
N GLU A 160 13.40 18.27 -3.90
CA GLU A 160 14.23 19.11 -4.78
C GLU A 160 13.48 19.48 -6.06
N GLU A 161 12.61 18.59 -6.51
CA GLU A 161 11.75 18.72 -7.68
C GLU A 161 10.51 19.61 -7.40
N GLY A 162 10.34 20.08 -6.17
CA GLY A 162 9.35 21.07 -5.77
C GLY A 162 7.99 20.51 -5.31
N ALA A 163 7.80 19.19 -5.36
CA ALA A 163 6.62 18.53 -4.82
C ALA A 163 6.62 18.58 -3.28
N TYR A 164 5.47 18.83 -2.66
CA TYR A 164 5.32 18.75 -1.20
C TYR A 164 4.96 17.32 -0.79
N VAL A 165 5.71 16.76 0.14
CA VAL A 165 5.46 15.44 0.72
C VAL A 165 5.21 15.57 2.21
N GLU A 166 4.28 14.76 2.72
CA GLU A 166 3.88 14.82 4.12
C GLU A 166 3.53 13.45 4.70
N TRP A 167 3.72 13.35 6.01
CA TRP A 167 3.43 12.15 6.77
C TRP A 167 2.85 12.48 8.14
N SER A 168 2.23 11.48 8.75
CA SER A 168 1.64 11.56 10.09
C SER A 168 2.09 10.40 10.95
N THR A 169 2.14 10.60 12.26
CA THR A 169 2.60 9.58 13.22
C THR A 169 1.72 8.33 13.30
N ASN A 170 0.51 8.39 12.74
CA ASN A 170 -0.37 7.24 12.60
C ASN A 170 -0.63 6.85 11.14
N ASP A 171 0.18 7.31 10.19
CA ASP A 171 0.18 6.74 8.85
C ASP A 171 0.58 5.26 8.94
N HIS A 172 -0.04 4.44 8.09
CA HIS A 172 0.10 3.00 8.10
C HIS A 172 -0.08 2.43 6.70
N ALA A 173 0.36 1.19 6.49
CA ALA A 173 0.01 0.43 5.30
C ALA A 173 -0.35 -1.00 5.66
N ALA A 174 -1.31 -1.55 4.93
CA ALA A 174 -1.81 -2.90 5.13
C ALA A 174 -2.31 -3.49 3.81
N VAL A 175 -2.81 -4.73 3.84
CA VAL A 175 -3.35 -5.39 2.64
C VAL A 175 -4.85 -5.59 2.75
N LEU A 176 -5.60 -5.03 1.82
CA LEU A 176 -7.02 -5.34 1.64
C LEU A 176 -7.17 -6.71 0.97
N VAL A 177 -7.87 -7.62 1.66
CA VAL A 177 -8.03 -9.03 1.24
C VAL A 177 -9.49 -9.48 1.22
N GLY A 178 -10.41 -8.64 1.66
CA GLY A 178 -11.84 -8.92 1.59
C GLY A 178 -12.70 -7.73 1.95
N TYR A 179 -13.98 -7.84 1.66
CA TYR A 179 -14.99 -6.85 1.99
C TYR A 179 -16.37 -7.50 2.11
N THR A 180 -17.26 -6.83 2.82
CA THR A 180 -18.70 -7.04 2.84
C THR A 180 -19.39 -5.71 2.52
N GLU A 181 -20.71 -5.66 2.69
CA GLU A 181 -21.45 -4.40 2.64
C GLU A 181 -21.04 -3.43 3.76
N LYS A 182 -20.60 -3.94 4.91
CA LYS A 182 -20.36 -3.14 6.13
C LYS A 182 -18.93 -3.11 6.61
N THR A 183 -18.12 -4.10 6.23
CA THR A 183 -16.76 -4.26 6.74
C THR A 183 -15.76 -4.49 5.61
N VAL A 184 -14.50 -4.23 5.90
CA VAL A 184 -13.35 -4.70 5.12
C VAL A 184 -12.53 -5.67 5.96
N LYS A 185 -11.89 -6.62 5.28
CA LYS A 185 -10.95 -7.55 5.88
C LYS A 185 -9.54 -7.16 5.44
N ILE A 186 -8.70 -6.85 6.43
CA ILE A 186 -7.36 -6.30 6.26
C ILE A 186 -6.35 -7.29 6.87
N SER A 187 -5.31 -7.66 6.12
CA SER A 187 -4.10 -8.24 6.70
C SER A 187 -3.23 -7.09 7.17
N ASP A 188 -3.29 -6.81 8.47
CA ASP A 188 -2.61 -5.70 9.13
C ASP A 188 -1.24 -6.16 9.67
N PRO A 189 -0.11 -5.57 9.21
CA PRO A 189 1.22 -5.91 9.70
C PRO A 189 1.40 -5.75 11.22
N LEU A 190 0.55 -4.98 11.91
CA LEU A 190 0.58 -4.83 13.36
C LEU A 190 -0.30 -5.86 14.11
N LYS A 191 -1.32 -6.43 13.45
CA LYS A 191 -2.41 -7.15 14.14
C LYS A 191 -2.80 -8.49 13.51
N GLY A 192 -2.24 -8.83 12.36
CA GLY A 192 -2.68 -9.99 11.59
C GLY A 192 -3.99 -9.70 10.86
N LEU A 193 -4.83 -10.71 10.71
CA LEU A 193 -6.07 -10.58 9.96
C LEU A 193 -7.19 -9.94 10.80
N VAL A 194 -7.62 -8.73 10.44
CA VAL A 194 -8.59 -7.93 11.20
C VAL A 194 -9.72 -7.44 10.30
N GLU A 195 -10.93 -7.37 10.86
CA GLU A 195 -12.06 -6.69 10.21
C GLU A 195 -12.23 -5.27 10.74
N TYR A 196 -12.43 -4.32 9.83
CA TYR A 196 -12.72 -2.93 10.14
C TYR A 196 -14.06 -2.52 9.54
N ASP A 197 -14.70 -1.52 10.17
CA ASP A 197 -15.83 -0.83 9.56
C ASP A 197 -15.41 -0.22 8.21
N LYS A 198 -16.26 -0.42 7.22
CA LYS A 198 -15.97 -0.06 5.83
C LYS A 198 -15.86 1.46 5.65
N GLU A 199 -16.78 2.23 6.23
CA GLU A 199 -16.78 3.68 6.11
C GLU A 199 -15.52 4.28 6.76
N ARG A 200 -15.10 3.73 7.90
CA ARG A 200 -13.84 4.12 8.55
C ARG A 200 -12.61 3.79 7.72
N PHE A 201 -12.59 2.61 7.09
CA PHE A 201 -11.52 2.25 6.16
C PHE A 201 -11.47 3.22 4.97
N GLU A 202 -12.61 3.49 4.33
CA GLU A 202 -12.68 4.37 3.17
C GLU A 202 -12.23 5.80 3.53
N ALA A 203 -12.68 6.33 4.66
CA ALA A 203 -12.24 7.64 5.16
C ALA A 203 -10.73 7.69 5.43
N SER A 204 -10.18 6.63 6.04
CA SER A 204 -8.74 6.50 6.29
C SER A 204 -7.93 6.46 5.00
N TYR A 205 -8.34 5.64 4.02
CA TYR A 205 -7.72 5.53 2.70
C TYR A 205 -7.75 6.86 1.93
N ILE A 206 -8.88 7.57 1.96
CA ILE A 206 -9.03 8.89 1.34
C ILE A 206 -8.11 9.91 2.01
N SER A 207 -7.97 9.88 3.34
CA SER A 207 -7.05 10.77 4.06
C SER A 207 -5.56 10.56 3.70
N ARG A 208 -5.25 9.40 3.10
CA ARG A 208 -3.94 9.04 2.55
C ARG A 208 -3.87 9.21 1.03
N SER A 209 -4.72 10.07 0.46
CA SER A 209 -4.75 10.40 -0.97
C SER A 209 -5.00 9.19 -1.88
N ASN A 210 -5.78 8.21 -1.41
CA ASN A 210 -6.11 6.99 -2.15
C ASN A 210 -4.86 6.23 -2.65
N GLN A 211 -3.83 6.14 -1.82
CA GLN A 211 -2.57 5.51 -2.21
C GLN A 211 -2.64 3.98 -2.15
N CYS A 212 -2.38 3.30 -3.27
CA CYS A 212 -2.40 1.84 -3.32
C CYS A 212 -1.49 1.23 -4.39
N VAL A 213 -1.07 -0.01 -4.13
CA VAL A 213 -0.24 -0.82 -5.02
C VAL A 213 -0.82 -2.22 -5.14
N ILE A 214 -0.78 -2.78 -6.35
CA ILE A 214 -1.10 -4.18 -6.62
C ILE A 214 0.08 -4.89 -7.26
N LEU A 215 0.10 -6.22 -7.18
CA LEU A 215 0.97 -7.07 -7.99
C LEU A 215 0.10 -7.87 -8.95
N GLN A 216 0.36 -7.77 -10.26
CA GLN A 216 -0.38 -8.47 -11.31
C GLN A 216 0.57 -9.13 -12.30
#